data_AF-A0A2P2KDQ2-F1
#
_entry.id   AF-A0A2P2KDQ2-F1
#
_cell.length_a   1.000
_cell.length_b   1.000
_cell.length_c   1.000
_cell.angle_alpha   90.00
_cell.angle_beta   90.00
_cell.angle_gamma   90.00
#
_symmetry.space_group_name_H-M   'P 1'
#
loop_
_entity.id
_entity.type
_entity.pdbx_description
1 polymer ?
#
loop_
_entity_poly.entity_id
_entity_poly.type
_entity_poly.pdbx_seq_one_letter_code
_entity_poly.pdbx_strand_id
1 'polypeptide(L)' 'MEKDVDEVGKIARSIKSKLEELDRDNLANRQKPGCGKGTGVDRSRTSTTL' A
#
# COMPACT_ATOMS: atom_id res chain seq x y z
N MET A 1 -15.44 -10.16 23.73
CA MET A 1 -15.77 -10.41 22.32
C MET A 1 -16.05 -9.11 21.56
N GLU A 2 -17.07 -8.31 21.90
CA GLU A 2 -17.35 -7.04 21.19
C GLU A 2 -16.15 -6.06 21.22
N LYS A 3 -15.55 -5.84 22.39
CA LYS A 3 -14.36 -5.00 22.54
C LYS A 3 -13.17 -5.48 21.68
N ASP A 4 -13.00 -6.79 21.57
CA ASP A 4 -11.91 -7.39 20.79
C ASP A 4 -12.16 -7.19 19.29
N VAL A 5 -13.41 -7.31 18.84
CA VAL A 5 -13.83 -7.03 17.46
C VAL A 5 -13.61 -5.55 17.11
N ASP A 6 -13.94 -4.63 18.02
CA ASP A 6 -13.73 -3.20 17.83
C ASP A 6 -12.23 -2.85 17.73
N GLU A 7 -11.40 -3.48 18.55
CA GLU A 7 -9.95 -3.28 18.54
C GLU A 7 -9.34 -3.78 17.22
N VAL A 8 -9.66 -5.01 16.82
CA VAL A 8 -9.24 -5.55 15.52
C VAL A 8 -9.73 -4.67 14.37
N GLY A 9 -10.96 -4.17 14.44
CA GLY A 9 -11.53 -3.27 13.44
C GLY A 9 -10.76 -1.94 13.31
N LYS A 10 -10.31 -1.36 14.43
CA LYS A 10 -9.48 -0.13 14.42
C LYS A 10 -8.13 -0.40 13.76
N ILE A 11 -7.49 -1.51 14.11
CA ILE A 11 -6.20 -1.92 13.55
C ILE A 11 -6.33 -2.16 12.04
N ALA A 12 -7.34 -2.93 11.62
CA ALA A 12 -7.60 -3.23 10.22
C ALA A 12 -7.81 -1.96 9.38
N ARG A 13 -8.60 -1.00 9.88
CA ARG A 13 -8.79 0.29 9.21
C ARG A 13 -7.49 1.09 9.07
N SER A 14 -6.67 1.12 10.12
CA SER A 14 -5.37 1.78 10.09
C SER A 14 -4.42 1.15 9.07
N ILE A 15 -4.36 -0.18 9.02
CA ILE A 15 -3.56 -0.92 8.03
C ILE A 15 -4.06 -0.63 6.61
N LYS A 16 -5.39 -0.67 6.39
CA LYS A 16 -5.99 -0.34 5.10
C LYS A 16 -5.57 1.04 4.60
N SER A 17 -5.69 2.08 5.45
CA SER A 17 -5.29 3.44 5.06
C SER A 17 -3.81 3.55 4.69
N LYS A 18 -2.92 2.83 5.38
CA LYS A 18 -1.49 2.78 5.04
C LYS A 18 -1.23 2.09 3.71
N LEU A 19 -1.96 1.01 3.40
CA LEU A 19 -1.84 0.33 2.11
C LEU A 19 -2.31 1.24 0.96
N GLU A 20 -3.42 1.96 1.13
CA GLU A 20 -3.93 2.92 0.14
C GLU A 20 -2.98 4.11 -0.08
N GLU A 21 -2.31 4.58 0.97
CA GLU A 21 -1.25 5.58 0.86
C GLU A 21 -0.03 5.04 0.11
N LEU A 22 0.45 3.84 0.47
CA LEU A 22 1.57 3.20 -0.20
C LEU A 22 1.28 2.95 -1.70
N ASP A 23 0.04 2.61 -2.06
CA ASP A 23 -0.33 2.38 -3.45
C ASP A 23 -0.34 3.69 -4.27
N ARG A 24 -0.78 4.80 -3.66
CA ARG A 24 -0.65 6.15 -4.26
C ARG A 24 0.82 6.54 -4.47
N ASP A 25 1.68 6.27 -3.49
CA ASP A 25 3.11 6.53 -3.59
C ASP A 25 3.78 5.69 -4.67
N ASN A 26 3.41 4.41 -4.80
CA ASN A 26 3.88 3.53 -5.85
C ASN A 26 3.53 4.09 -7.24
N LEU A 27 2.28 4.55 -7.42
CA LEU A 27 1.85 5.19 -8.67
C LEU A 27 2.62 6.48 -8.96
N ALA A 28 2.80 7.35 -7.96
CA ALA A 28 3.54 8.60 -8.12
C ALA A 28 5.01 8.36 -8.51
N ASN A 29 5.63 7.31 -7.96
CA ASN A 29 7.01 6.94 -8.26
C ASN A 29 7.23 6.52 -9.73
N ARG A 30 6.19 6.14 -10.48
CA ARG A 30 6.31 5.82 -11.91
C ARG A 30 6.74 6.98 -12.78
N GLN A 31 6.52 8.21 -12.30
CA GLN A 31 6.93 9.42 -13.01
C GLN A 31 8.44 9.69 -12.89
N LYS A 32 9.15 8.96 -12.02
CA LYS A 32 10.61 9.10 -11.89
C LYS A 32 11.32 8.38 -13.04
N PRO A 33 12.41 8.96 -13.57
CA PRO A 33 13.23 8.30 -14.59
C PRO A 33 13.64 6.88 -14.17
N GLY A 34 13.48 5.90 -15.05
CA GLY A 34 13.83 4.49 -14.78
C GLY A 34 12.90 3.75 -13.82
N CYS A 35 11.84 4.38 -13.30
CA CYS A 35 10.87 3.77 -12.39
C CYS A 35 9.49 3.52 -13.04
N GLY A 36 9.39 3.65 -14.37
CA GLY A 36 8.15 3.48 -15.09
C GLY A 36 7.49 2.10 -14.89
N LYS A 37 6.24 1.99 -15.34
CA LYS A 37 5.43 0.76 -15.21
C LYS A 37 6.17 -0.47 -15.74
N GLY A 38 6.20 -1.55 -14.97
CA GLY A 38 6.81 -2.84 -15.35
C GLY A 38 8.33 -2.93 -15.15
N THR A 39 9.00 -1.85 -14.74
CA THR A 39 10.42 -1.91 -14.34
C THR A 39 10.61 -2.83 -13.13
N GLY A 40 11.85 -3.29 -12.90
CA GLY A 40 12.17 -4.06 -11.68
C GLY A 40 11.76 -3.31 -10.41
N VAL A 41 12.04 -2.01 -10.37
CA VAL A 41 11.69 -1.13 -9.25
C VAL A 41 10.17 -0.99 -9.08
N ASP A 42 9.42 -0.77 -10.17
CA ASP A 42 7.94 -0.72 -10.11
C ASP A 42 7.36 -2.05 -9.59
N ARG A 43 7.80 -3.18 -10.12
CA ARG A 43 7.33 -4.51 -9.71
C ARG A 43 7.62 -4.81 -8.23
N SER A 44 8.84 -4.51 -7.76
CA SER A 44 9.20 -4.69 -6.35
C SER A 44 8.34 -3.84 -5.43
N ARG A 45 8.01 -2.60 -5.83
CA ARG A 45 7.15 -1.69 -5.05
C ARG A 45 5.69 -2.15 -5.03
N THR A 46 5.14 -2.54 -6.17
CA THR A 46 3.73 -2.95 -6.28
C THR A 46 3.47 -4.35 -5.73
N SER A 47 4.49 -5.22 -5.60
CA SER A 47 4.32 -6.57 -5.08
C SER A 47 3.80 -6.64 -3.63
N THR A 48 3.89 -5.54 -2.88
CA THR A 48 3.45 -5.46 -1.48
C THR A 48 2.01 -4.93 -1.35
N THR A 49 1.48 -4.25 -2.38
CA THR A 49 0.15 -3.62 -2.37
C THR A 49 -0.87 -4.26 -3.32
N LEU A 50 -0.41 -5.09 -4.26
CA LEU A 50 -1.24 -5.92 -5.14
C LEU A 50 -1.79 -7.19 -4.47
#